data_AF-A0A225UB51-F1
#
_entry.id   AF-A0A225UB51-F1
#
_cell.length_a   1.000
_cell.length_b   1.000
_cell.length_c   1.000
_cell.angle_alpha   90.00
_cell.angle_beta   90.00
_cell.angle_gamma   90.00
#
_symmetry.space_group_name_H-M   'P 1'
#
loop_
_entity.id
_entity.type
_entity.pdbx_description
1 polymer ?
#
loop_
_entity_poly.entity_id
_entity_poly.type
_entity_poly.pdbx_seq_one_letter_code
_entity_poly.pdbx_strand_id
1 'polypeptide(L)'
;EFEKTLADAMVVIKFVRNHQHVLSAFQTKRETFKIKHHLVLVVPTRWYSHYNACRYLRAAKFAVQALLEEDVAPVLKAIQNQTTVEKLKSLAGSPSFWSRLRKITSVLKFPSEIIGNFEKDTCDLYEVYHCFTLFCYRLLGTRS
;
A
#
# COMPACT_ATOMS: atom_id res chain seq x y z
N GLU A 1 11.18 -11.35 -4.69
CA GLU A 1 9.99 -10.71 -5.33
C GLU A 1 9.16 -9.84 -4.37
N PHE A 2 8.91 -10.32 -3.15
CA PHE A 2 8.11 -9.63 -2.13
C PHE A 2 8.69 -8.27 -1.72
N GLU A 3 9.97 -8.24 -1.36
CA GLU A 3 10.70 -7.03 -0.95
C GLU A 3 10.71 -5.96 -2.04
N LYS A 4 10.97 -6.35 -3.29
CA LYS A 4 10.89 -5.45 -4.45
C LYS A 4 9.51 -4.83 -4.58
N THR A 5 8.44 -5.62 -4.41
CA THR A 5 7.07 -5.11 -4.50
C THR A 5 6.76 -4.10 -3.39
N LEU A 6 7.28 -4.32 -2.17
CA LEU A 6 7.17 -3.32 -1.08
C LEU A 6 7.93 -2.05 -1.42
N ALA A 7 9.17 -2.16 -1.89
CA ALA A 7 9.98 -1.01 -2.27
C ALA A 7 9.30 -0.19 -3.38
N ASP A 8 8.77 -0.85 -4.41
CA ASP A 8 8.02 -0.22 -5.49
C ASP A 8 6.75 0.49 -4.97
N ALA A 9 6.00 -0.15 -4.07
CA ALA A 9 4.84 0.49 -3.44
C ALA A 9 5.24 1.73 -2.63
N MET A 10 6.37 1.68 -1.92
CA MET A 10 6.88 2.82 -1.15
C MET A 10 7.32 3.96 -2.05
N VAL A 11 7.89 3.67 -3.22
CA VAL A 11 8.23 4.69 -4.22
C VAL A 11 6.98 5.46 -4.64
N VAL A 12 5.90 4.75 -5.00
CA VAL A 12 4.63 5.39 -5.42
C VAL A 12 4.06 6.24 -4.30
N ILE A 13 3.95 5.70 -3.08
CA ILE A 13 3.37 6.40 -1.94
C ILE A 13 4.18 7.65 -1.59
N LYS A 14 5.50 7.52 -1.45
CA LYS A 14 6.38 8.65 -1.12
C LYS A 14 6.35 9.70 -2.22
N PHE A 15 6.34 9.29 -3.48
CA PHE A 15 6.27 10.23 -4.60
C PHE A 15 5.00 11.09 -4.52
N VAL A 16 3.83 10.46 -4.41
CA VAL A 16 2.56 11.20 -4.36
C VAL A 16 2.51 12.11 -3.12
N ARG A 17 3.00 11.64 -1.97
CA ARG A 17 2.94 12.41 -0.72
C ARG A 17 3.96 13.56 -0.63
N ASN A 18 5.12 13.43 -1.27
CA ASN A 18 6.19 14.41 -1.14
C ASN A 18 6.11 15.55 -2.17
N HIS A 19 5.27 15.42 -3.20
CA HIS A 19 5.07 16.45 -4.21
C HIS A 19 3.69 17.09 -4.02
N GLN A 20 3.64 18.30 -3.44
CA GLN A 20 2.38 18.95 -3.04
C GLN A 20 1.36 19.05 -4.18
N HIS A 21 1.79 19.45 -5.38
CA HIS A 21 0.90 19.54 -6.53
C HIS A 21 0.36 18.17 -6.98
N VAL A 22 1.17 17.12 -6.90
CA VAL A 22 0.74 15.74 -7.19
C VAL A 22 -0.20 15.24 -6.11
N LEU A 23 0.05 15.56 -4.85
CA LEU A 23 -0.82 15.23 -3.73
C LEU A 23 -2.21 15.88 -3.90
N SER A 24 -2.25 17.17 -4.26
CA SER A 24 -3.51 17.86 -4.54
C SER A 24 -4.26 17.22 -5.71
N ALA A 25 -3.58 16.96 -6.83
CA ALA A 25 -4.19 16.27 -7.97
C ALA A 25 -4.72 14.88 -7.57
N PHE A 26 -3.96 14.14 -6.77
CA PHE A 26 -4.37 12.83 -6.24
C PHE A 26 -5.61 12.94 -5.36
N GLN A 27 -5.69 13.95 -4.48
CA GLN A 27 -6.85 14.18 -3.62
C GLN A 27 -8.11 14.44 -4.45
N THR A 28 -8.01 15.29 -5.48
CA THR A 28 -9.13 15.54 -6.42
C THR A 28 -9.57 14.24 -7.10
N LYS A 29 -8.65 13.46 -7.68
CA LYS A 29 -9.00 12.18 -8.31
C LYS A 29 -9.59 11.20 -7.28
N ARG A 30 -9.06 11.16 -6.06
CA ARG A 30 -9.55 10.31 -4.96
C ARG A 30 -11.02 10.59 -4.64
N GLU A 31 -11.39 11.86 -4.59
CA GLU A 31 -12.78 12.30 -4.36
C GLU A 31 -13.67 11.91 -5.53
N THR A 32 -13.24 12.13 -6.77
CA THR A 32 -13.95 11.71 -7.99
C THR A 32 -14.26 10.21 -7.99
N PHE A 33 -13.29 9.37 -7.60
CA PHE A 33 -13.47 7.92 -7.51
C PHE A 33 -14.06 7.43 -6.17
N LYS A 34 -14.48 8.34 -5.27
CA LYS A 34 -15.06 8.04 -3.96
C LYS A 34 -14.19 7.12 -3.08
N ILE A 35 -12.87 7.24 -3.20
CA ILE A 35 -11.91 6.45 -2.43
C ILE A 35 -11.78 7.03 -1.02
N LYS A 36 -12.21 6.26 0.00
CA LYS A 36 -12.18 6.70 1.40
C LYS A 36 -10.76 6.76 1.99
N HIS A 37 -9.86 5.91 1.53
CA HIS A 37 -8.54 5.74 2.15
C HIS A 37 -7.50 6.71 1.58
N HIS A 38 -6.77 7.37 2.48
CA HIS A 38 -5.60 8.18 2.13
C HIS A 38 -4.35 7.30 2.02
N LEU A 39 -3.37 7.76 1.25
CA LEU A 39 -2.04 7.12 1.23
C LEU A 39 -1.33 7.37 2.57
N VAL A 40 -0.84 6.29 3.17
CA VAL A 40 -0.11 6.34 4.45
C VAL A 40 1.35 5.94 4.25
N LEU A 41 2.23 6.64 4.94
CA LEU A 41 3.63 6.25 5.06
C LEU A 41 3.76 5.12 6.07
N VAL A 42 4.76 4.28 5.86
CA VAL A 42 5.16 3.24 6.82
C VAL A 42 5.72 3.91 8.06
N VAL A 43 5.30 3.40 9.22
CA VAL A 43 5.81 3.82 10.52
C VAL A 43 6.70 2.71 11.03
N PRO A 44 8.03 2.92 11.18
CA PRO A 44 8.97 1.84 11.48
C PRO A 44 8.63 1.03 12.73
N THR A 45 8.04 1.66 13.74
CA THR A 45 7.69 1.02 15.02
C THR A 45 6.39 0.21 14.98
N ARG A 46 5.59 0.31 13.90
CA ARG A 46 4.32 -0.41 13.77
C ARG A 46 4.44 -1.51 12.73
N TRP A 47 4.42 -2.75 13.18
CA TRP A 47 4.77 -3.91 12.35
C TRP A 47 3.79 -4.14 11.18
N TYR A 48 2.51 -3.75 11.34
CA TYR A 48 1.50 -3.82 10.27
C TYR A 48 1.44 -2.58 9.36
N SER A 49 2.30 -1.58 9.55
CA SER A 49 2.22 -0.33 8.78
C SER A 49 2.52 -0.53 7.28
N HIS A 50 3.39 -1.48 6.93
CA HIS A 50 3.60 -1.92 5.55
C HIS A 50 2.33 -2.48 4.91
N TYR A 51 1.59 -3.30 5.65
CA TYR A 51 0.31 -3.83 5.19
C TYR A 51 -0.69 -2.70 4.94
N ASN A 52 -0.85 -1.76 5.88
CA ASN A 52 -1.77 -0.63 5.70
C ASN A 52 -1.37 0.25 4.51
N ALA A 53 -0.09 0.54 4.34
CA ALA A 53 0.42 1.30 3.20
C ALA A 53 0.09 0.60 1.86
N CYS A 54 0.37 -0.70 1.74
CA CYS A 54 0.03 -1.48 0.55
C CYS A 54 -1.48 -1.59 0.32
N ARG A 55 -2.27 -1.82 1.39
CA ARG A 55 -3.72 -1.92 1.33
C ARG A 55 -4.37 -0.62 0.84
N TYR A 56 -3.94 0.52 1.37
CA TYR A 56 -4.48 1.82 0.97
C TYR A 56 -4.02 2.22 -0.43
N LEU A 57 -2.77 1.93 -0.80
CA LEU A 57 -2.32 2.11 -2.18
C LEU A 57 -3.17 1.28 -3.16
N ARG A 58 -3.44 0.02 -2.81
CA ARG A 58 -4.29 -0.86 -3.62
C ARG A 58 -5.72 -0.33 -3.75
N ALA A 59 -6.30 0.16 -2.65
CA ALA A 59 -7.63 0.77 -2.65
C ALA A 59 -7.66 2.06 -3.50
N ALA A 60 -6.55 2.79 -3.55
CA ALA A 60 -6.40 4.02 -4.31
C ALA A 60 -5.94 3.82 -5.77
N LYS A 61 -5.92 2.58 -6.28
CA LYS A 61 -5.40 2.24 -7.61
C LYS A 61 -5.87 3.21 -8.70
N PHE A 62 -7.19 3.40 -8.83
CA PHE A 62 -7.75 4.21 -9.91
C PHE A 62 -7.34 5.69 -9.79
N ALA A 63 -7.31 6.25 -8.58
CA ALA A 63 -6.83 7.62 -8.38
C ALA A 63 -5.33 7.77 -8.71
N VAL A 64 -4.51 6.77 -8.39
CA VAL A 64 -3.09 6.77 -8.75
C VAL A 64 -2.89 6.64 -10.27
N GLN A 65 -3.69 5.80 -10.93
CA GLN A 65 -3.64 5.66 -12.40
C GLN A 65 -4.11 6.93 -13.11
N ALA A 66 -5.10 7.63 -12.55
CA ALA A 66 -5.60 8.88 -13.09
C ALA A 66 -4.58 10.05 -12.98
N LEU A 67 -3.51 9.91 -12.20
CA LEU A 67 -2.39 10.86 -12.23
C LEU A 67 -1.60 10.80 -13.55
N LEU A 68 -1.81 9.76 -14.36
CA LEU A 68 -1.17 9.59 -15.66
C LEU A 68 -1.98 10.22 -16.80
N GLU A 69 -3.16 10.75 -16.51
CA GLU A 69 -4.04 11.41 -17.49
C GLU A 69 -3.46 12.76 -17.93
N GLU A 70 -3.88 13.22 -19.11
CA GLU A 70 -3.33 14.41 -19.77
C GLU A 70 -3.50 15.68 -18.95
N ASP A 71 -4.57 15.78 -18.14
CA ASP A 71 -4.84 16.93 -17.28
C ASP A 71 -3.82 17.09 -16.14
N VAL A 72 -3.20 15.99 -15.70
CA VAL A 72 -2.16 15.99 -14.65
C VAL A 72 -0.75 16.02 -15.25
N ALA A 73 -0.60 15.75 -16.55
CA ALA A 73 0.69 15.73 -17.23
C ALA A 73 1.54 17.01 -17.03
N PRO A 74 0.99 18.25 -17.04
CA PRO A 74 1.78 19.45 -16.76
C PRO A 74 2.43 19.45 -15.37
N VAL A 75 1.71 18.94 -14.36
CA VAL A 75 2.20 18.83 -12.98
C VAL A 75 3.39 17.88 -12.91
N LEU A 76 3.32 16.74 -13.62
CA LEU A 76 4.41 15.77 -13.67
C LEU A 76 5.62 16.29 -14.46
N LYS A 77 5.40 17.05 -15.56
CA LYS A 77 6.47 17.65 -16.36
C LYS A 77 7.23 18.74 -15.61
N ALA A 78 6.59 19.44 -14.67
CA ALA A 78 7.22 20.49 -13.87
C ALA A 78 8.19 19.97 -12.79
N ILE A 79 8.18 18.67 -12.50
CA ILE A 79 9.06 18.07 -11.48
C ILE A 79 10.48 17.95 -12.03
N GLN A 80 11.48 18.47 -11.31
CA GLN A 80 12.88 18.45 -11.79
C GLN A 80 13.41 17.02 -12.00
N ASN A 81 13.10 16.09 -11.09
CA ASN A 81 13.59 14.71 -11.16
C ASN A 81 12.66 13.84 -12.04
N GLN A 82 12.84 13.94 -13.36
CA GLN A 82 12.07 13.17 -14.34
C GLN A 82 12.28 11.65 -14.23
N THR A 83 13.44 11.18 -13.77
CA THR A 83 13.69 9.75 -13.54
C THR A 83 12.69 9.15 -12.53
N THR A 84 12.34 9.91 -11.49
CA THR A 84 11.38 9.47 -10.48
C THR A 84 9.94 9.53 -11.01
N VAL A 85 9.64 10.51 -11.87
CA VAL A 85 8.37 10.60 -12.58
C VAL A 85 8.16 9.38 -13.49
N GLU A 86 9.16 9.02 -14.30
CA GLU A 86 9.08 7.83 -15.17
C GLU A 86 8.97 6.53 -14.37
N LYS A 87 9.62 6.46 -13.21
CA LYS A 87 9.44 5.34 -12.27
C LYS A 87 8.00 5.29 -11.72
N LEU A 88 7.39 6.42 -11.37
CA LEU A 88 5.96 6.44 -11.01
C LEU A 88 5.10 5.93 -12.18
N LYS A 89 5.27 6.49 -13.38
CA LYS A 89 4.47 6.15 -14.56
C LYS A 89 4.54 4.65 -14.88
N SER A 90 5.75 4.10 -14.90
CA SER A 90 5.97 2.67 -15.15
C SER A 90 5.33 1.78 -14.09
N LEU A 91 5.41 2.14 -12.80
CA LEU A 91 4.78 1.37 -11.73
C LEU A 91 3.25 1.49 -11.74
N ALA A 92 2.72 2.72 -11.79
CA ALA A 92 1.29 2.99 -11.78
C ALA A 92 0.58 2.45 -13.03
N GLY A 93 1.24 2.47 -14.19
CA GLY A 93 0.74 1.90 -15.43
C GLY A 93 0.85 0.38 -15.51
N SER A 94 1.74 -0.27 -14.74
CA SER A 94 2.01 -1.71 -14.88
C SER A 94 0.92 -2.59 -14.26
N PRO A 95 0.21 -3.43 -15.06
CA PRO A 95 -0.73 -4.41 -14.52
C PRO A 95 -0.05 -5.43 -13.59
N SER A 96 1.19 -5.79 -13.92
CA SER A 96 1.99 -6.73 -13.14
C SER A 96 2.29 -6.21 -11.73
N PHE A 97 2.56 -4.91 -11.59
CA PHE A 97 2.77 -4.27 -10.30
C PHE A 97 1.52 -4.38 -9.43
N TRP A 98 0.35 -4.03 -9.95
CA TRP A 98 -0.91 -4.14 -9.21
C TRP A 98 -1.27 -5.58 -8.84
N SER A 99 -0.97 -6.55 -9.72
CA SER A 99 -1.15 -7.97 -9.43
C SER A 99 -0.25 -8.44 -8.28
N ARG A 100 1.05 -8.10 -8.31
CA ARG A 100 1.98 -8.38 -7.21
C ARG A 100 1.56 -7.68 -5.92
N LEU A 101 1.13 -6.42 -5.99
CA LEU A 101 0.60 -5.65 -4.86
C LEU A 101 -0.62 -6.33 -4.23
N ARG A 102 -1.52 -6.89 -5.06
CA ARG A 102 -2.67 -7.67 -4.57
C ARG A 102 -2.22 -8.90 -3.79
N LYS A 103 -1.27 -9.67 -4.33
CA LYS A 103 -0.71 -10.89 -3.71
C LYS A 103 -0.08 -10.57 -2.35
N ILE A 104 0.84 -9.60 -2.30
CA ILE A 104 1.51 -9.22 -1.04
C ILE A 104 0.52 -8.73 0.01
N THR A 105 -0.49 -7.95 -0.37
CA THR A 105 -1.52 -7.50 0.56
C THR A 105 -2.33 -8.67 1.12
N SER A 106 -2.57 -9.73 0.34
CA SER A 106 -3.27 -10.92 0.82
C SER A 106 -2.43 -11.74 1.81
N VAL A 107 -1.13 -11.89 1.54
CA VAL A 107 -0.19 -12.61 2.41
C VAL A 107 0.00 -11.87 3.73
N LEU A 108 0.16 -10.54 3.66
CA LEU A 108 0.37 -9.72 4.85
C LEU A 108 -0.90 -9.50 5.70
N LYS A 109 -2.09 -9.71 5.14
CA LYS A 109 -3.37 -9.40 5.81
C LYS A 109 -3.47 -10.06 7.17
N PHE A 110 -3.40 -11.39 7.20
CA PHE A 110 -3.61 -12.17 8.40
C PHE A 110 -2.61 -11.85 9.53
N PRO A 111 -1.28 -11.91 9.31
CA PRO A 111 -0.33 -11.57 10.37
C PRO A 111 -0.46 -10.10 10.81
N SER A 112 -0.81 -9.19 9.90
CA SER A 112 -0.97 -7.77 10.23
C SER A 112 -2.22 -7.47 11.06
N GLU A 113 -3.32 -8.18 10.81
CA GLU A 113 -4.55 -8.08 11.61
C GLU A 113 -4.33 -8.63 13.02
N ILE A 114 -3.59 -9.74 13.15
CA ILE A 114 -3.21 -10.31 14.44
C ILE A 114 -2.35 -9.33 15.25
N ILE A 115 -1.24 -8.86 14.68
CA ILE A 115 -0.35 -7.92 15.38
C ILE A 115 -1.09 -6.62 15.72
N GLY A 116 -1.92 -6.13 14.80
CA GLY A 116 -2.74 -4.94 15.05
C GLY A 116 -3.79 -5.12 16.14
N ASN A 117 -4.26 -6.34 16.41
CA ASN A 117 -5.09 -6.63 17.58
C ASN A 117 -4.25 -6.67 18.85
N PHE A 118 -3.05 -7.27 18.82
CA PHE A 118 -2.18 -7.37 19.99
C PHE A 118 -1.65 -6.02 20.48
N GLU A 119 -1.53 -5.04 19.59
CA GLU A 119 -1.16 -3.67 19.96
C GLU A 119 -2.30 -2.89 20.66
N LYS A 120 -3.52 -3.45 20.77
CA LYS A 120 -4.63 -2.78 21.47
C LYS A 120 -4.56 -3.05 22.96
N ASP A 121 -4.77 -2.02 23.77
CA ASP A 121 -4.86 -2.13 25.24
C ASP A 121 -5.99 -3.05 25.72
N THR A 122 -6.95 -3.38 24.85
CA THR A 122 -8.10 -4.24 25.14
C THR A 122 -7.89 -5.70 24.74
N CYS A 123 -6.73 -6.07 24.18
CA CYS A 123 -6.49 -7.44 23.74
C CYS A 123 -6.22 -8.35 24.94
N ASP A 124 -6.98 -9.44 25.05
CA ASP A 124 -6.73 -10.45 26.07
C ASP A 124 -5.62 -11.42 25.62
N LEU A 125 -4.92 -12.01 26.60
CA LEU A 125 -3.81 -12.93 26.33
C LEU A 125 -4.25 -14.28 25.72
N TYR A 126 -5.52 -14.67 25.93
CA TYR A 126 -6.12 -15.86 25.33
C TYR A 126 -6.33 -15.70 23.81
N GLU A 127 -6.79 -14.54 23.34
CA GLU A 127 -6.89 -14.21 21.91
C GLU A 127 -5.53 -14.29 21.23
N VAL A 128 -4.47 -13.89 21.93
CA VAL A 128 -3.08 -14.03 21.47
C VAL A 128 -2.74 -15.48 21.21
N TYR A 129 -2.93 -16.33 22.22
CA TYR A 129 -2.62 -17.76 22.12
C TYR A 129 -3.44 -18.44 21.01
N HIS A 130 -4.75 -18.15 20.94
CA HIS A 130 -5.64 -18.70 19.93
C HIS A 130 -5.22 -18.31 18.50
N CYS A 131 -4.82 -17.05 18.29
CA CYS A 131 -4.36 -16.56 17.00
C CYS A 131 -3.03 -17.20 16.56
N PHE A 132 -2.09 -17.43 17.49
CA PHE A 132 -0.87 -18.19 17.22
C PHE A 132 -1.18 -19.64 16.82
N THR A 133 -2.11 -20.30 17.51
CA THR A 133 -2.56 -21.65 17.15
C THR A 133 -3.12 -21.68 15.73
N LEU A 134 -4.00 -20.74 15.37
CA LEU A 134 -4.56 -20.62 14.01
C LEU A 134 -3.47 -20.35 12.95
N PHE A 135 -2.49 -19.52 13.27
CA PHE A 135 -1.35 -19.24 12.40
C PHE A 135 -0.50 -20.49 12.14
N CYS A 136 -0.17 -21.25 13.19
CA CYS A 136 0.52 -22.52 13.08
C CYS A 136 -0.28 -23.54 12.25
N TYR A 137 -1.59 -23.66 12.47
CA TYR A 137 -2.44 -24.55 11.67
C TYR A 137 -2.48 -24.15 10.19
N ARG A 138 -2.56 -22.85 9.86
CA ARG A 138 -2.57 -22.39 8.47
C ARG A 138 -1.24 -22.58 7.73
N LEU A 139 -0.12 -22.50 8.45
CA LEU A 139 1.22 -22.67 7.85
C LEU A 139 1.68 -24.12 7.82
N LEU A 140 1.28 -24.94 8.79
CA LEU A 140 1.72 -26.33 8.94
C LEU A 140 0.70 -27.34 8.41
N GLY A 141 -0.57 -26.95 8.27
CA GLY A 141 -1.68 -27.81 7.86
C GLY A 141 -1.80 -28.11 6.36
N THR A 142 -0.85 -27.69 5.53
CA THR A 142 -0.76 -28.12 4.12
C THR A 142 0.30 -29.20 3.88
N ARG A 143 0.66 -29.96 4.92
CA ARG A 143 1.46 -31.19 4.79
C ARG A 143 0.72 -32.35 5.44
N SER A 144 -0.19 -32.92 4.67
CA SER A 144 -0.67 -34.29 4.82
C SER A 144 -0.89 -34.85 3.42
#